data_AF-A0A8I2G3T5-F1
#
_entry.id   AF-A0A8I2G3T5-F1
#
_cell.length_a   1.000
_cell.length_b   1.000
_cell.length_c   1.000
_cell.angle_alpha   90.00
_cell.angle_beta   90.00
_cell.angle_gamma   90.00
#
_symmetry.space_group_name_H-M   'P 1'
#
loop_
_entity.id
_entity.type
_entity.pdbx_description
1 polymer ?
#
loop_
_entity_poly.entity_id
_entity_poly.type
_entity_poly.pdbx_seq_one_letter_code
_entity_poly.pdbx_strand_id
1 'polypeptide(L)'
;MIDEYDAPVHAGYNYSYYEEIINFMRNFLAGGLKDTDQYLEKGIITGIMRIAKESIFSGLNNLGVYTLVSEEFDDKFGFTEEEVEALFKDYQLLDRYDQVQTWYNGYRFGSRIVYNPWSIINFLGSKAKELKPYWINTSDNQVVDSLLSRGGKELKAELEQLIQGEVIEKVINENIILKHITTREDLLWSFLLMGGYLKQTAKRMDPNTGKIYYTLAIPNMEVRTIYIQIIDHFFTAKIENRKLEIMLKALIDGDTKLFEKMLRKIVLAVFSFHDFSDEPERVYHALVAGLLTWIANTHEIRSNRESGYRRYDIMIIPRSPSGVGYVIEFKAVDKEADETVQSAGEAALRQIEEKKYETELIERGIKNIKKLAVVFSGKDVLVKERN
;
A
#
# COMPACT_ATOMS: atom_id res chain seq x y z
N MET A 1 -32.15 13.11 0.73
CA MET A 1 -30.84 12.41 0.68
C MET A 1 -30.05 12.83 1.89
N ILE A 2 -29.43 11.89 2.59
CA ILE A 2 -28.49 12.16 3.69
C ILE A 2 -27.15 11.64 3.21
N ASP A 3 -26.19 12.54 3.01
CA ASP A 3 -24.85 12.19 2.59
C ASP A 3 -23.88 12.13 3.77
N GLU A 4 -22.85 11.30 3.65
CA GLU A 4 -21.83 11.03 4.67
C GLU A 4 -22.40 10.84 6.09
N TYR A 5 -23.44 10.00 6.21
CA TYR A 5 -24.15 9.83 7.48
C TYR A 5 -23.25 9.34 8.63
N ASP A 6 -22.14 8.69 8.30
CA ASP A 6 -21.16 8.09 9.20
C ASP A 6 -20.03 9.05 9.59
N ALA A 7 -19.88 10.22 8.95
CA ALA A 7 -18.88 11.21 9.33
C ALA A 7 -18.95 11.63 10.82
N PRO A 8 -20.14 11.88 11.43
CA PRO A 8 -20.24 12.14 12.86
C PRO A 8 -19.79 10.95 13.73
N VAL A 9 -19.99 9.72 13.25
CA VAL A 9 -19.58 8.49 13.96
C VAL A 9 -18.06 8.37 13.97
N HIS A 10 -17.40 8.68 12.86
CA HIS A 10 -15.93 8.76 12.79
C HIS A 10 -15.38 9.83 13.74
N ALA A 11 -15.99 11.01 13.78
CA ALA A 11 -15.60 12.06 14.71
C ALA A 11 -15.78 11.62 16.17
N GLY A 12 -16.91 10.98 16.51
CA GLY A 12 -17.13 10.43 17.85
C GLY A 12 -16.11 9.37 18.25
N TYR A 13 -15.64 8.57 17.30
CA TYR A 13 -14.55 7.63 17.54
C TYR A 13 -13.23 8.36 17.85
N ASN A 14 -12.84 9.33 17.03
CA ASN A 14 -11.56 10.05 17.15
C ASN A 14 -11.50 10.92 18.42
N TYR A 15 -12.62 11.51 18.82
CA TYR A 15 -12.69 12.46 19.93
C TYR A 15 -13.39 11.90 21.18
N SER A 16 -13.51 10.57 21.28
CA SER A 16 -13.96 9.85 22.48
C SER A 16 -15.41 10.13 22.94
N TYR A 17 -16.35 10.30 21.99
CA TYR A 17 -17.80 10.41 22.25
C TYR A 17 -18.64 9.44 21.39
N TYR A 18 -18.07 8.28 21.05
CA TYR A 18 -18.64 7.31 20.12
C TYR A 18 -20.03 6.80 20.54
N GLU A 19 -20.22 6.49 21.83
CA GLU A 19 -21.49 5.90 22.29
C GLU A 19 -22.62 6.95 22.30
N GLU A 20 -22.31 8.21 22.60
CA GLU A 20 -23.25 9.33 22.53
C GLU A 20 -23.73 9.57 21.10
N ILE A 21 -22.81 9.62 20.13
CA ILE A 21 -23.17 9.90 18.74
C ILE A 21 -23.93 8.73 18.10
N ILE A 22 -23.58 7.47 18.41
CA ILE A 22 -24.30 6.30 17.91
C ILE A 22 -25.75 6.32 18.41
N ASN A 23 -25.97 6.63 19.69
CA ASN A 23 -27.32 6.71 20.26
C ASN A 23 -28.13 7.84 19.61
N PHE A 24 -27.51 9.00 19.39
CA PHE A 24 -28.16 10.11 18.69
C PHE A 24 -28.54 9.72 17.26
N MET A 25 -27.58 9.22 16.46
CA MET A 25 -27.78 8.88 15.05
C MET A 25 -28.83 7.78 14.88
N ARG A 26 -28.87 6.78 15.78
CA ARG A 26 -29.90 5.74 15.79
C ARG A 26 -31.30 6.33 15.89
N ASN A 27 -31.52 7.23 16.84
CA ASN A 27 -32.83 7.84 17.07
C ASN A 27 -33.19 8.82 15.95
N PHE A 28 -32.23 9.62 15.50
CA PHE A 28 -32.41 10.57 14.41
C PHE A 28 -32.82 9.88 13.10
N LEU A 29 -32.08 8.84 12.70
CA LEU A 29 -32.35 8.10 11.46
C LEU A 29 -33.62 7.25 11.57
N ALA A 30 -33.90 6.60 12.71
CA ALA A 30 -35.13 5.85 12.90
C ALA A 30 -36.37 6.76 12.86
N GLY A 31 -36.35 7.88 13.61
CA GLY A 31 -37.46 8.83 13.63
C GLY A 31 -37.74 9.44 12.26
N GLY A 32 -36.67 9.83 11.55
CA GLY A 32 -36.79 10.49 10.25
C GLY A 32 -37.07 9.58 9.06
N LEU A 33 -36.66 8.30 9.10
CA LEU A 33 -36.72 7.42 7.92
C LEU A 33 -37.58 6.17 8.10
N LYS A 34 -38.02 5.88 9.33
CA LYS A 34 -38.89 4.74 9.63
C LYS A 34 -40.21 5.19 10.26
N ASP A 35 -40.16 6.02 11.29
CA ASP A 35 -41.35 6.36 12.08
C ASP A 35 -42.24 7.43 11.42
N THR A 36 -41.86 7.89 10.23
CA THR A 36 -42.58 8.86 9.39
C THR A 36 -42.91 8.30 8.00
N ASP A 37 -43.07 6.97 7.90
CA ASP A 37 -43.38 6.21 6.68
C ASP A 37 -44.58 6.75 5.87
N GLN A 38 -45.58 7.35 6.54
CA GLN A 38 -46.72 8.00 5.88
C GLN A 38 -46.34 9.26 5.06
N TYR A 39 -45.17 9.85 5.29
CA TYR A 39 -44.71 11.09 4.64
C TYR A 39 -43.49 10.88 3.73
N LEU A 40 -42.80 9.74 3.85
CA LEU A 40 -41.55 9.49 3.15
C LEU A 40 -41.74 8.40 2.08
N GLU A 41 -41.80 8.80 0.81
CA GLU A 41 -41.85 7.86 -0.30
C GLU A 41 -40.51 7.13 -0.50
N LYS A 42 -39.38 7.86 -0.53
CA LYS A 42 -38.02 7.32 -0.70
C LYS A 42 -36.98 8.17 0.03
N GLY A 43 -36.00 7.50 0.63
CA GLY A 43 -34.80 8.10 1.20
C GLY A 43 -33.54 7.44 0.64
N ILE A 44 -32.50 8.24 0.41
CA ILE A 44 -31.15 7.77 0.04
C ILE A 44 -30.22 8.21 1.15
N ILE A 45 -29.42 7.27 1.64
CA ILE A 45 -28.38 7.49 2.64
C ILE A 45 -27.06 6.99 2.04
N THR A 46 -26.03 7.81 2.09
CA THR A 46 -24.69 7.48 1.60
C THR A 46 -23.67 7.65 2.73
N GLY A 47 -22.63 6.82 2.70
CA GLY A 47 -21.57 6.75 3.70
C GLY A 47 -20.58 5.65 3.31
N ILE A 48 -19.44 5.61 3.99
CA ILE A 48 -18.39 4.59 3.80
C ILE A 48 -18.82 3.29 4.47
N MET A 49 -19.39 3.40 5.66
CA MET A 49 -19.83 2.28 6.47
C MET A 49 -21.29 1.92 6.18
N ARG A 50 -21.62 0.65 6.36
CA ARG A 50 -23.00 0.18 6.32
C ARG A 50 -23.71 0.50 7.64
N ILE A 51 -25.00 0.86 7.56
CA ILE A 51 -25.88 0.90 8.74
C ILE A 51 -26.08 -0.53 9.24
N ALA A 52 -25.44 -0.85 10.37
CA ALA A 52 -25.60 -2.14 11.04
C ALA A 52 -27.03 -2.28 11.57
N LYS A 53 -27.75 -3.31 11.11
CA LYS A 53 -29.07 -3.67 11.65
C LYS A 53 -28.86 -4.42 12.97
N GLU A 54 -28.53 -3.70 14.04
CA GLU A 54 -28.21 -4.32 15.36
C GLU A 54 -29.41 -5.03 16.01
N SER A 55 -30.64 -4.75 15.59
CA SER A 55 -31.85 -5.35 16.16
C SER A 55 -32.86 -5.73 15.09
N ILE A 56 -33.31 -6.98 15.16
CA ILE A 56 -34.36 -7.55 14.30
C ILE A 56 -35.74 -6.92 14.60
N PHE A 57 -35.88 -6.21 15.73
CA PHE A 57 -37.19 -5.81 16.27
C PHE A 57 -37.33 -4.30 16.57
N SER A 58 -36.23 -3.52 16.73
CA SER A 58 -36.31 -2.08 17.03
C SER A 58 -35.14 -1.28 16.42
N GLY A 59 -35.45 -0.17 15.74
CA GLY A 59 -34.49 0.65 14.98
C GLY A 59 -34.73 0.62 13.45
N LEU A 60 -33.88 1.32 12.70
CA LEU A 60 -33.96 1.46 11.24
C LEU A 60 -33.58 0.14 10.54
N ASN A 61 -34.58 -0.65 10.13
CA ASN A 61 -34.39 -2.03 9.64
C ASN A 61 -34.92 -2.28 8.22
N ASN A 62 -35.63 -1.31 7.63
CA ASN A 62 -36.24 -1.34 6.29
C ASN A 62 -35.30 -0.90 5.15
N LEU A 63 -33.99 -0.73 5.40
CA LEU A 63 -33.03 -0.30 4.38
C LEU A 63 -32.68 -1.42 3.39
N GLY A 64 -32.75 -1.10 2.10
CA GLY A 64 -31.95 -1.75 1.06
C GLY A 64 -30.51 -1.27 1.19
N VAL A 65 -29.55 -2.19 1.15
CA VAL A 65 -28.13 -1.89 1.31
C VAL A 65 -27.41 -2.34 0.06
N TYR A 66 -26.74 -1.41 -0.60
CA TYR A 66 -25.94 -1.63 -1.80
C TYR A 66 -24.52 -1.16 -1.49
N THR A 67 -23.59 -2.10 -1.45
CA THR A 67 -22.18 -1.86 -1.14
C THR A 67 -21.35 -1.85 -2.42
N LEU A 68 -20.05 -1.55 -2.31
CA LEU A 68 -19.13 -1.54 -3.46
C LEU A 68 -19.04 -2.90 -4.19
N VAL A 69 -19.44 -4.00 -3.55
CA VAL A 69 -19.43 -5.34 -4.15
C VAL A 69 -20.77 -5.71 -4.82
N SER A 70 -21.79 -4.85 -4.67
CA SER A 70 -23.10 -5.01 -5.32
C SER A 70 -23.02 -4.58 -6.78
N GLU A 71 -23.80 -5.23 -7.65
CA GLU A 71 -23.88 -4.85 -9.08
C GLU A 71 -24.90 -3.72 -9.30
N GLU A 72 -25.82 -3.54 -8.35
CA GLU A 72 -26.75 -2.42 -8.37
C GLU A 72 -26.01 -1.10 -8.18
N PHE A 73 -26.26 -0.15 -9.09
CA PHE A 73 -25.66 1.19 -9.10
C PHE A 73 -24.13 1.21 -9.25
N ASP A 74 -23.54 0.13 -9.78
CA ASP A 74 -22.10 -0.02 -9.92
C ASP A 74 -21.43 0.96 -10.90
N ASP A 75 -22.23 1.70 -11.67
CA ASP A 75 -21.85 2.77 -12.59
C ASP A 75 -22.26 4.19 -12.12
N LYS A 76 -22.79 4.35 -10.89
CA LYS A 76 -23.37 5.63 -10.44
C LYS A 76 -22.50 6.46 -9.49
N PHE A 77 -21.45 5.87 -8.92
CA PHE A 77 -20.64 6.48 -7.86
C PHE A 77 -19.18 6.73 -8.26
N GLY A 78 -18.93 6.86 -9.56
CA GLY A 78 -17.63 7.19 -10.15
C GLY A 78 -17.82 7.66 -11.59
N PHE A 79 -16.74 8.10 -12.25
CA PHE A 79 -16.78 8.28 -13.70
C PHE A 79 -16.45 6.98 -14.41
N THR A 80 -17.19 6.68 -15.46
CA THR A 80 -16.89 5.57 -16.38
C THR A 80 -15.72 5.91 -17.30
N GLU A 81 -15.11 4.90 -17.93
CA GLU A 81 -14.02 5.08 -18.89
C GLU A 81 -14.45 6.01 -20.03
N GLU A 82 -15.68 5.83 -20.53
CA GLU A 82 -16.26 6.59 -21.62
C GLU A 82 -16.51 8.06 -21.23
N GLU A 83 -16.95 8.33 -19.99
CA GLU A 83 -17.12 9.69 -19.49
C GLU A 83 -15.78 10.41 -19.33
N VAL A 84 -14.75 9.72 -18.82
CA VAL A 84 -13.40 10.31 -18.70
C VAL A 84 -12.80 10.56 -20.08
N GLU A 85 -12.95 9.64 -21.03
CA GLU A 85 -12.47 9.84 -22.40
C GLU A 85 -13.15 11.05 -23.07
N ALA A 86 -14.47 11.19 -22.91
CA ALA A 86 -15.22 12.34 -23.41
C ALA A 86 -14.72 13.66 -22.80
N LEU A 87 -14.53 13.71 -21.47
CA LEU A 87 -13.97 14.88 -20.79
C LEU A 87 -12.57 15.21 -21.32
N PHE A 88 -11.71 14.22 -21.54
CA PHE A 88 -10.34 14.45 -22.00
C PHE A 88 -10.29 14.95 -23.44
N LYS A 89 -11.24 14.52 -24.28
CA LYS A 89 -11.42 15.06 -25.62
C LYS A 89 -11.84 16.54 -25.57
N ASP A 90 -12.81 16.89 -24.72
CA ASP A 90 -13.30 18.26 -24.59
C ASP A 90 -12.23 19.23 -24.09
N TYR A 91 -11.36 18.76 -23.18
CA TYR A 91 -10.22 19.52 -22.66
C TYR A 91 -8.98 19.48 -23.55
N GLN A 92 -9.00 18.72 -24.65
CA GLN A 92 -7.86 18.54 -25.58
C GLN A 92 -6.62 17.94 -24.90
N LEU A 93 -6.82 16.91 -24.06
CA LEU A 93 -5.78 16.25 -23.24
C LEU A 93 -5.66 14.74 -23.49
N LEU A 94 -6.11 14.24 -24.65
CA LEU A 94 -6.05 12.81 -24.97
C LEU A 94 -4.62 12.23 -24.93
N ASP A 95 -3.59 13.07 -25.17
CA ASP A 95 -2.18 12.71 -25.05
C ASP A 95 -1.75 12.36 -23.60
N ARG A 96 -2.55 12.75 -22.61
CA ARG A 96 -2.31 12.50 -21.17
C ARG A 96 -3.18 11.38 -20.61
N TYR A 97 -4.05 10.78 -21.42
CA TYR A 97 -5.06 9.82 -20.97
C TYR A 97 -4.45 8.62 -20.23
N ASP A 98 -3.45 7.95 -20.82
CA ASP A 98 -2.80 6.78 -20.22
C ASP A 98 -2.21 7.06 -18.82
N GLN A 99 -1.65 8.26 -18.63
CA GLN A 99 -1.07 8.67 -17.35
C GLN A 99 -2.16 8.87 -16.30
N VAL A 100 -3.28 9.47 -16.69
CA VAL A 100 -4.44 9.71 -15.81
C VAL A 100 -5.13 8.38 -15.48
N GLN A 101 -5.25 7.48 -16.44
CA GLN A 101 -5.76 6.13 -16.22
C GLN A 101 -4.91 5.40 -15.17
N THR A 102 -3.59 5.46 -15.27
CA THR A 102 -2.67 4.89 -14.28
C THR A 102 -2.83 5.50 -12.88
N TRP A 103 -3.12 6.80 -12.80
CA TRP A 103 -3.20 7.52 -11.53
C TRP A 103 -4.54 7.40 -10.83
N TYR A 104 -5.65 7.37 -11.58
CA TYR A 104 -6.98 7.61 -11.02
C TYR A 104 -8.01 6.54 -11.38
N ASN A 105 -7.74 5.65 -12.33
CA ASN A 105 -8.65 4.55 -12.68
C ASN A 105 -8.46 3.34 -11.75
N GLY A 106 -9.48 2.50 -11.65
CA GLY A 106 -9.28 1.11 -11.23
C GLY A 106 -10.22 0.65 -10.13
N TYR A 107 -11.10 1.51 -9.60
CA TYR A 107 -12.06 1.11 -8.59
C TYR A 107 -13.08 0.15 -9.21
N ARG A 108 -13.11 -1.09 -8.74
CA ARG A 108 -14.08 -2.08 -9.21
C ARG A 108 -15.30 -2.08 -8.30
N PHE A 109 -16.38 -1.44 -8.76
CA PHE A 109 -17.68 -1.51 -8.11
C PHE A 109 -18.50 -2.57 -8.83
N GLY A 110 -19.02 -3.56 -8.11
CA GLY A 110 -19.72 -4.69 -8.72
C GLY A 110 -18.95 -5.28 -9.91
N SER A 111 -19.50 -5.11 -11.11
CA SER A 111 -18.93 -5.56 -12.37
C SER A 111 -18.13 -4.49 -13.12
N ARG A 112 -18.30 -3.21 -12.77
CA ARG A 112 -17.76 -2.05 -13.46
C ARG A 112 -16.45 -1.56 -12.86
N ILE A 113 -15.66 -0.89 -13.69
CA ILE A 113 -14.48 -0.15 -13.27
C ILE A 113 -14.80 1.32 -13.44
N VAL A 114 -14.54 2.11 -12.40
CA VAL A 114 -14.79 3.55 -12.37
C VAL A 114 -13.57 4.31 -11.84
N TYR A 115 -13.52 5.58 -12.17
CA TYR A 115 -12.56 6.56 -11.68
C TYR A 115 -13.12 7.30 -10.47
N ASN A 116 -12.23 7.72 -9.58
CA ASN A 116 -12.59 8.67 -8.53
C ASN A 116 -12.95 10.03 -9.16
N PRO A 117 -14.19 10.55 -9.01
CA PRO A 117 -14.61 11.79 -9.64
C PRO A 117 -13.82 13.01 -9.13
N TRP A 118 -13.51 13.05 -7.84
CA TRP A 118 -12.80 14.15 -7.22
C TRP A 118 -11.39 14.30 -7.80
N SER A 119 -10.68 13.18 -7.98
CA SER A 119 -9.34 13.19 -8.57
C SER A 119 -9.33 13.66 -10.01
N ILE A 120 -10.29 13.22 -10.83
CA ILE A 120 -10.43 13.68 -12.22
C ILE A 120 -10.79 15.17 -12.29
N ILE A 121 -11.77 15.62 -11.52
CA ILE A 121 -12.19 17.03 -11.51
C ILE A 121 -11.03 17.93 -11.08
N ASN A 122 -10.26 17.57 -10.05
CA ASN A 122 -9.14 18.37 -9.60
C ASN A 122 -7.96 18.38 -10.58
N PHE A 123 -7.68 17.24 -11.22
CA PHE A 123 -6.69 17.19 -12.30
C PHE A 123 -7.09 18.13 -13.44
N LEU A 124 -8.33 18.05 -13.92
CA LEU A 124 -8.86 18.91 -14.97
C LEU A 124 -8.99 20.37 -14.53
N GLY A 125 -9.23 20.65 -13.26
CA GLY A 125 -9.29 21.99 -12.69
C GLY A 125 -7.93 22.64 -12.48
N SER A 126 -6.87 21.84 -12.29
CA SER A 126 -5.50 22.34 -12.09
C SER A 126 -4.98 23.04 -13.35
N LYS A 127 -4.41 24.24 -13.19
CA LYS A 127 -3.77 24.98 -14.31
C LYS A 127 -2.64 24.18 -14.95
N ALA A 128 -1.86 23.47 -14.14
CA ALA A 128 -0.69 22.73 -14.58
C ALA A 128 -0.99 21.27 -14.98
N LYS A 129 -2.24 20.79 -14.79
CA LYS A 129 -2.66 19.40 -15.09
C LYS A 129 -1.68 18.38 -14.47
N GLU A 130 -1.45 18.57 -13.17
CA GLU A 130 -0.48 17.79 -12.41
C GLU A 130 -1.10 16.52 -11.89
N LEU A 131 -0.38 15.41 -12.01
CA LEU A 131 -0.74 14.14 -11.39
C LEU A 131 -0.34 14.19 -9.92
N LYS A 132 -1.34 14.26 -9.04
CA LYS A 132 -1.19 14.39 -7.59
C LYS A 132 -2.29 13.61 -6.86
N PRO A 133 -2.07 13.26 -5.58
CA PRO A 133 -3.05 12.53 -4.79
C PRO A 133 -4.12 13.48 -4.23
N TYR A 134 -5.10 13.84 -5.06
CA TYR A 134 -6.17 14.79 -4.78
C TYR A 134 -7.18 14.29 -3.73
N TRP A 135 -7.61 13.02 -3.80
CA TRP A 135 -8.55 12.42 -2.85
C TRP A 135 -7.90 12.20 -1.49
N ILE A 136 -6.68 11.64 -1.48
CA ILE A 136 -5.92 11.35 -0.27
C ILE A 136 -5.65 12.61 0.56
N ASN A 137 -5.29 13.71 -0.10
CA ASN A 137 -4.94 14.95 0.60
C ASN A 137 -6.14 15.65 1.26
N THR A 138 -7.36 15.23 0.92
CA THR A 138 -8.59 15.81 1.48
C THR A 138 -9.19 14.98 2.62
N SER A 139 -8.72 13.76 2.85
CA SER A 139 -9.29 12.85 3.86
C SER A 139 -8.46 12.84 5.15
N ASP A 140 -9.15 12.92 6.30
CA ASP A 140 -8.55 12.76 7.63
C ASP A 140 -8.24 11.27 7.88
N ASN A 141 -7.10 10.82 7.34
CA ASN A 141 -6.71 9.40 7.32
C ASN A 141 -6.17 8.88 8.64
N GLN A 142 -6.29 9.64 9.75
CA GLN A 142 -5.76 9.26 11.06
C GLN A 142 -6.18 7.85 11.50
N VAL A 143 -7.42 7.43 11.19
CA VAL A 143 -7.91 6.08 11.49
C VAL A 143 -7.12 5.04 10.70
N VAL A 144 -6.95 5.26 9.39
CA VAL A 144 -6.20 4.37 8.49
C VAL A 144 -4.73 4.32 8.89
N ASP A 145 -4.11 5.48 9.10
CA ASP A 145 -2.71 5.61 9.52
C ASP A 145 -2.48 4.89 10.86
N SER A 146 -3.34 5.11 11.85
CA SER A 146 -3.24 4.47 13.16
C SER A 146 -3.43 2.94 13.07
N LEU A 147 -4.39 2.48 12.28
CA LEU A 147 -4.67 1.05 12.11
C LEU A 147 -3.51 0.33 11.43
N LEU A 148 -3.01 0.91 10.34
CA LEU A 148 -1.90 0.35 9.60
C LEU A 148 -0.61 0.39 10.41
N SER A 149 -0.38 1.44 11.21
CA SER A 149 0.81 1.59 12.08
C SER A 149 0.90 0.60 13.24
N ARG A 150 -0.22 0.00 13.66
CA ARG A 150 -0.29 -0.88 14.86
C ARG A 150 -0.24 -2.38 14.53
N GLY A 151 -0.07 -2.74 13.26
CA GLY A 151 -0.16 -4.11 12.77
C GLY A 151 0.88 -5.10 13.31
N GLY A 152 0.43 -6.36 13.45
CA GLY A 152 1.28 -7.54 13.63
C GLY A 152 2.14 -7.84 12.38
N LYS A 153 2.94 -8.91 12.43
CA LYS A 153 3.83 -9.29 11.31
C LYS A 153 3.08 -9.66 10.04
N GLU A 154 1.93 -10.35 10.19
CA GLU A 154 1.09 -10.76 9.06
C GLU A 154 0.59 -9.55 8.28
N LEU A 155 0.01 -8.56 8.97
CA LEU A 155 -0.40 -7.30 8.36
C LEU A 155 0.75 -6.63 7.58
N LYS A 156 1.97 -6.63 8.12
CA LYS A 156 3.12 -6.02 7.44
C LYS A 156 3.50 -6.74 6.15
N ALA A 157 3.52 -8.07 6.15
CA ALA A 157 3.80 -8.84 4.95
C ALA A 157 2.75 -8.58 3.86
N GLU A 158 1.48 -8.45 4.25
CA GLU A 158 0.37 -8.17 3.33
C GLU A 158 0.43 -6.76 2.77
N LEU A 159 0.80 -5.76 3.59
CA LEU A 159 1.04 -4.40 3.12
C LEU A 159 2.22 -4.35 2.14
N GLU A 160 3.29 -5.10 2.40
CA GLU A 160 4.44 -5.20 1.52
C GLU A 160 4.05 -5.78 0.15
N GLN A 161 3.28 -6.87 0.14
CA GLN A 161 2.74 -7.48 -1.08
C GLN A 161 1.93 -6.45 -1.89
N LEU A 162 0.97 -5.77 -1.24
CA LEU A 162 0.13 -4.76 -1.87
C LEU A 162 0.96 -3.62 -2.48
N ILE A 163 2.02 -3.16 -1.80
CA ILE A 163 2.88 -2.08 -2.27
C ILE A 163 3.74 -2.51 -3.47
N GLN A 164 4.13 -3.78 -3.52
CA GLN A 164 4.80 -4.38 -4.68
C GLN A 164 3.86 -4.59 -5.88
N GLY A 165 2.56 -4.26 -5.73
CA GLY A 165 1.56 -4.47 -6.77
C GLY A 165 1.02 -5.90 -6.82
N GLU A 166 1.35 -6.72 -5.82
CA GLU A 166 0.77 -8.04 -5.64
C GLU A 166 -0.65 -7.92 -5.03
N VAL A 167 -1.32 -9.06 -4.87
CA VAL A 167 -2.69 -9.15 -4.36
C VAL A 167 -2.75 -9.97 -3.09
N ILE A 168 -3.73 -9.68 -2.23
CA ILE A 168 -4.02 -10.48 -1.04
C ILE A 168 -5.42 -11.07 -1.13
N GLU A 169 -5.67 -12.17 -0.43
CA GLU A 169 -6.98 -12.80 -0.39
C GLU A 169 -7.59 -12.72 1.01
N LYS A 170 -8.76 -12.11 1.14
CA LYS A 170 -9.41 -11.89 2.44
C LYS A 170 -10.91 -12.13 2.37
N VAL A 171 -11.48 -12.56 3.49
CA VAL A 171 -12.93 -12.56 3.69
C VAL A 171 -13.35 -11.14 4.05
N ILE A 172 -14.31 -10.59 3.33
CA ILE A 172 -14.84 -9.25 3.57
C ILE A 172 -16.12 -9.35 4.39
N ASN A 173 -16.20 -8.57 5.45
CA ASN A 173 -17.40 -8.38 6.24
C ASN A 173 -18.00 -7.01 5.93
N GLU A 174 -19.14 -7.00 5.25
CA GLU A 174 -19.87 -5.77 4.93
C GLU A 174 -20.54 -5.12 6.16
N ASN A 175 -20.59 -5.82 7.31
CA ASN A 175 -21.11 -5.31 8.58
C ASN A 175 -19.96 -4.88 9.49
N ILE A 176 -19.31 -3.79 9.12
CA ILE A 176 -18.19 -3.23 9.89
C ILE A 176 -18.74 -2.40 11.06
N ILE A 177 -18.21 -2.65 12.25
CA ILE A 177 -18.44 -1.80 13.43
C ILE A 177 -17.13 -1.11 13.75
N LEU A 178 -17.10 0.23 13.67
CA LEU A 178 -15.88 1.04 13.72
C LEU A 178 -15.02 0.74 14.96
N LYS A 179 -15.67 0.61 16.13
CA LYS A 179 -14.99 0.32 17.40
C LYS A 179 -14.27 -1.04 17.45
N HIS A 180 -14.61 -1.98 16.56
CA HIS A 180 -13.98 -3.31 16.50
C HIS A 180 -12.85 -3.38 15.47
N ILE A 181 -12.66 -2.36 14.63
CA ILE A 181 -11.63 -2.39 13.57
C ILE A 181 -10.22 -2.42 14.17
N THR A 182 -10.01 -1.77 15.31
CA THR A 182 -8.71 -1.78 16.00
C THR A 182 -8.37 -3.09 16.71
N THR A 183 -9.35 -3.98 16.92
CA THR A 183 -9.15 -5.25 17.64
C THR A 183 -9.29 -6.47 16.74
N ARG A 184 -9.77 -6.30 15.51
CA ARG A 184 -10.01 -7.39 14.55
C ARG A 184 -9.43 -7.08 13.17
N GLU A 185 -8.39 -7.80 12.80
CA GLU A 185 -7.69 -7.63 11.53
C GLU A 185 -8.59 -7.90 10.30
N ASP A 186 -9.58 -8.80 10.39
CA ASP A 186 -10.50 -9.06 9.28
C ASP A 186 -11.44 -7.87 8.98
N LEU A 187 -11.73 -7.06 9.99
CA LEU A 187 -12.52 -5.83 9.81
C LEU A 187 -11.69 -4.69 9.21
N LEU A 188 -10.36 -4.71 9.39
CA LEU A 188 -9.46 -3.75 8.76
C LEU A 188 -9.50 -3.87 7.24
N TRP A 189 -9.34 -5.08 6.70
CA TRP A 189 -9.39 -5.30 5.25
C TRP A 189 -10.74 -4.94 4.65
N SER A 190 -11.81 -5.22 5.38
CA SER A 190 -13.16 -4.81 5.02
C SER A 190 -13.28 -3.29 4.96
N PHE A 191 -12.72 -2.58 5.95
CA PHE A 191 -12.74 -1.12 6.02
C PHE A 191 -11.92 -0.48 4.90
N LEU A 192 -10.72 -1.00 4.63
CA LEU A 192 -9.86 -0.49 3.56
C LEU A 192 -10.53 -0.66 2.18
N LEU A 193 -11.24 -1.77 1.95
CA LEU A 193 -12.01 -1.95 0.72
C LEU A 193 -13.19 -0.96 0.63
N MET A 194 -14.02 -0.87 1.68
CA MET A 194 -15.19 0.03 1.67
C MET A 194 -14.81 1.51 1.58
N GLY A 195 -13.67 1.89 2.18
CA GLY A 195 -13.13 3.25 2.12
C GLY A 195 -12.38 3.59 0.83
N GLY A 196 -12.28 2.66 -0.13
CA GLY A 196 -11.58 2.90 -1.40
C GLY A 196 -10.04 2.86 -1.31
N TYR A 197 -9.45 2.38 -0.22
CA TYR A 197 -8.00 2.14 -0.12
C TYR A 197 -7.58 0.85 -0.83
N LEU A 198 -8.52 -0.07 -1.03
CA LEU A 198 -8.36 -1.29 -1.81
C LEU A 198 -9.46 -1.40 -2.86
N LYS A 199 -9.21 -2.19 -3.89
CA LYS A 199 -10.22 -2.68 -4.84
C LYS A 199 -10.30 -4.20 -4.81
N GLN A 200 -11.46 -4.74 -5.14
CA GLN A 200 -11.56 -6.15 -5.49
C GLN A 200 -11.13 -6.38 -6.95
N THR A 201 -10.47 -7.50 -7.22
CA THR A 201 -10.08 -7.93 -8.58
C THR A 201 -10.72 -9.25 -8.97
N ALA A 202 -11.01 -10.11 -8.00
CA ALA A 202 -11.71 -11.37 -8.17
C ALA A 202 -12.40 -11.78 -6.86
N LYS A 203 -13.32 -12.75 -6.95
CA LYS A 203 -13.91 -13.40 -5.78
C LYS A 203 -14.05 -14.90 -6.02
N ARG A 204 -13.86 -15.69 -4.97
CA ARG A 204 -14.13 -17.14 -4.98
C ARG A 204 -14.90 -17.54 -3.74
N MET A 205 -15.77 -18.54 -3.88
CA MET A 205 -16.43 -19.17 -2.75
C MET A 205 -15.68 -20.44 -2.37
N ASP A 206 -15.38 -20.61 -1.09
CA ASP A 206 -14.92 -21.89 -0.55
C ASP A 206 -16.12 -22.85 -0.49
N PRO A 207 -16.12 -23.96 -1.25
CA PRO A 207 -17.26 -24.87 -1.30
C PRO A 207 -17.51 -25.61 0.02
N ASN A 208 -16.52 -25.70 0.91
CA ASN A 208 -16.65 -26.42 2.17
C ASN A 208 -17.22 -25.52 3.29
N THR A 209 -16.89 -24.23 3.27
CA THR A 209 -17.29 -23.29 4.33
C THR A 209 -18.37 -22.30 3.89
N GLY A 210 -18.63 -22.18 2.58
CA GLY A 210 -19.50 -21.16 2.01
C GLY A 210 -18.95 -19.73 2.11
N LYS A 211 -17.73 -19.55 2.64
CA LYS A 211 -17.11 -18.22 2.78
C LYS A 211 -16.71 -17.69 1.41
N ILE A 212 -17.00 -16.40 1.20
CA ILE A 212 -16.56 -15.68 0.01
C ILE A 212 -15.24 -14.98 0.33
N TYR A 213 -14.23 -15.32 -0.44
CA TYR A 213 -12.91 -14.71 -0.43
C TYR A 213 -12.81 -13.73 -1.59
N TYR A 214 -12.33 -12.53 -1.31
CA TYR A 214 -12.07 -11.50 -2.29
C TYR A 214 -10.57 -11.34 -2.47
N THR A 215 -10.13 -11.29 -3.71
CA THR A 215 -8.79 -10.89 -4.09
C THR A 215 -8.73 -9.36 -4.12
N LEU A 216 -7.85 -8.79 -3.32
CA LEU A 216 -7.73 -7.35 -3.09
C LEU A 216 -6.41 -6.82 -3.62
N ALA A 217 -6.44 -5.61 -4.17
CA ALA A 217 -5.27 -4.90 -4.69
C ALA A 217 -5.39 -3.39 -4.38
N ILE A 218 -4.26 -2.67 -4.44
CA ILE A 218 -4.28 -1.20 -4.46
C ILE A 218 -4.91 -0.74 -5.78
N PRO A 219 -5.84 0.23 -5.78
CA PRO A 219 -6.59 0.57 -6.98
C PRO A 219 -5.74 1.24 -8.06
N ASN A 220 -4.91 2.21 -7.67
CA ASN A 220 -4.16 3.08 -8.58
C ASN A 220 -2.94 3.71 -7.90
N MET A 221 -2.19 4.52 -8.65
CA MET A 221 -1.00 5.20 -8.12
C MET A 221 -1.31 6.23 -7.04
N GLU A 222 -2.44 6.93 -7.10
CA GLU A 222 -2.85 7.89 -6.06
C GLU A 222 -2.95 7.21 -4.69
N VAL A 223 -3.69 6.10 -4.60
CA VAL A 223 -3.86 5.36 -3.35
C VAL A 223 -2.55 4.71 -2.91
N ARG A 224 -1.72 4.24 -3.85
CA ARG A 224 -0.39 3.70 -3.55
C ARG A 224 0.48 4.69 -2.76
N THR A 225 0.30 6.00 -2.94
CA THR A 225 1.08 7.00 -2.20
C THR A 225 0.86 6.94 -0.69
N ILE A 226 -0.35 6.63 -0.20
CA ILE A 226 -0.60 6.46 1.25
C ILE A 226 0.19 5.27 1.78
N TYR A 227 0.13 4.14 1.07
CA TYR A 227 0.81 2.94 1.51
C TYR A 227 2.34 3.15 1.59
N ILE A 228 2.90 3.91 0.64
CA ILE A 228 4.31 4.34 0.69
C ILE A 228 4.57 5.26 1.89
N GLN A 229 3.71 6.27 2.13
CA GLN A 229 3.84 7.18 3.27
C GLN A 229 3.77 6.45 4.62
N ILE A 230 2.95 5.41 4.74
CA ILE A 230 2.85 4.58 5.94
C ILE A 230 4.13 3.82 6.18
N ILE A 231 4.73 3.25 5.12
CA ILE A 231 6.05 2.65 5.20
C ILE A 231 7.09 3.69 5.63
N ASP A 232 7.08 4.89 5.05
CA ASP A 232 7.97 5.96 5.47
C ASP A 232 7.75 6.34 6.93
N HIS A 233 6.51 6.39 7.43
CA HIS A 233 6.21 6.67 8.83
C HIS A 233 6.72 5.55 9.75
N PHE A 234 6.49 4.29 9.39
CA PHE A 234 7.02 3.15 10.10
C PHE A 234 8.54 3.18 10.22
N PHE A 235 9.21 3.57 9.14
CA PHE A 235 10.65 3.69 9.11
C PHE A 235 11.12 4.90 9.90
N THR A 236 10.56 6.09 9.70
CA THR A 236 10.96 7.30 10.41
C THR A 236 10.66 7.25 11.92
N ALA A 237 9.63 6.53 12.35
CA ALA A 237 9.33 6.31 13.77
C ALA A 237 10.34 5.37 14.46
N LYS A 238 10.93 4.43 13.71
CA LYS A 238 11.90 3.45 14.24
C LYS A 238 13.36 3.78 13.92
N ILE A 239 13.60 4.55 12.87
CA ILE A 239 14.89 4.92 12.32
C ILE A 239 15.01 6.43 12.50
N GLU A 240 15.93 6.87 13.35
CA GLU A 240 16.32 8.28 13.36
C GLU A 240 16.72 8.70 11.94
N ASN A 241 16.04 9.68 11.33
CA ASN A 241 16.29 10.16 9.95
C ASN A 241 17.78 10.34 9.62
N ARG A 242 18.55 10.85 10.60
CA ARG A 242 20.00 11.01 10.49
C ARG A 242 20.73 9.70 10.18
N LYS A 243 20.29 8.56 10.70
CA LYS A 243 20.90 7.24 10.44
C LYS A 243 20.66 6.80 9.00
N LEU A 244 19.45 7.01 8.48
CA LEU A 244 19.11 6.74 7.09
C LEU A 244 19.91 7.63 6.14
N GLU A 245 19.96 8.95 6.41
CA GLU A 245 20.74 9.90 5.62
C GLU A 245 22.22 9.51 5.55
N ILE A 246 22.82 9.11 6.68
CA ILE A 246 24.22 8.65 6.71
C ILE A 246 24.39 7.36 5.90
N MET A 247 23.44 6.42 5.98
CA MET A 247 23.47 5.17 5.20
C MET A 247 23.43 5.44 3.69
N LEU A 248 22.49 6.27 3.25
CA LEU A 248 22.31 6.62 1.84
C LEU A 248 23.50 7.42 1.31
N LYS A 249 24.01 8.36 2.11
CA LYS A 249 25.23 9.09 1.77
C LYS A 249 26.44 8.17 1.64
N ALA A 250 26.58 7.18 2.53
CA ALA A 250 27.65 6.19 2.43
C ALA A 250 27.60 5.39 1.12
N LEU A 251 26.41 5.00 0.65
CA LEU A 251 26.25 4.41 -0.68
C LEU A 251 26.64 5.37 -1.79
N ILE A 252 26.20 6.62 -1.76
CA ILE A 252 26.54 7.61 -2.80
C ILE A 252 28.06 7.84 -2.86
N ASP A 253 28.70 7.93 -1.70
CA ASP A 253 30.14 8.23 -1.56
C ASP A 253 31.03 6.99 -1.77
N GLY A 254 30.46 5.79 -1.90
CA GLY A 254 31.24 4.56 -2.05
C GLY A 254 31.76 3.93 -0.75
N ASP A 255 31.31 4.38 0.42
CA ASP A 255 31.74 3.88 1.73
C ASP A 255 30.92 2.67 2.18
N THR A 256 31.30 1.50 1.66
CA THR A 256 30.61 0.23 1.96
C THR A 256 30.67 -0.14 3.45
N LYS A 257 31.74 0.23 4.16
CA LYS A 257 31.88 -0.08 5.60
C LYS A 257 30.90 0.74 6.44
N LEU A 258 30.75 2.02 6.11
CA LEU A 258 29.76 2.86 6.76
C LEU A 258 28.34 2.43 6.38
N PHE A 259 28.11 2.06 5.13
CA PHE A 259 26.84 1.47 4.68
C PHE A 259 26.47 0.23 5.51
N GLU A 260 27.36 -0.76 5.64
CA GLU A 260 27.15 -1.94 6.48
C GLU A 260 26.77 -1.56 7.92
N LYS A 261 27.57 -0.69 8.53
CA LYS A 261 27.37 -0.28 9.93
C LYS A 261 26.01 0.38 10.14
N MET A 262 25.57 1.21 9.20
CA MET A 262 24.29 1.90 9.31
C MET A 262 23.11 0.99 8.97
N LEU A 263 23.24 0.14 7.95
CA LEU A 263 22.25 -0.88 7.63
C LEU A 263 22.04 -1.83 8.80
N ARG A 264 23.11 -2.28 9.47
CA ARG A 264 23.01 -3.10 10.70
C ARG A 264 22.22 -2.40 11.79
N LYS A 265 22.46 -1.11 12.03
CA LYS A 265 21.70 -0.32 13.02
C LYS A 265 20.22 -0.21 12.66
N ILE A 266 19.90 -0.04 11.38
CA ILE A 266 18.53 0.02 10.88
C ILE A 266 17.84 -1.32 11.07
N VAL A 267 18.46 -2.41 10.63
CA VAL A 267 17.97 -3.79 10.80
C VAL A 267 17.70 -4.10 12.28
N LEU A 268 18.62 -3.73 13.18
CA LEU A 268 18.45 -3.88 14.64
C LEU A 268 17.26 -3.10 15.21
N ALA A 269 16.99 -1.90 14.70
CA ALA A 269 15.90 -1.05 15.15
C ALA A 269 14.54 -1.47 14.57
N VAL A 270 14.53 -1.99 13.34
CA VAL A 270 13.32 -2.37 12.62
C VAL A 270 12.80 -3.74 13.07
N PHE A 271 13.68 -4.75 13.19
CA PHE A 271 13.30 -6.14 13.41
C PHE A 271 13.39 -6.60 14.87
N SER A 272 12.37 -7.32 15.31
CA SER A 272 12.34 -8.12 16.54
C SER A 272 12.93 -9.52 16.32
N PHE A 273 13.35 -10.22 17.38
CA PHE A 273 13.95 -11.57 17.25
C PHE A 273 12.97 -12.61 16.65
N HIS A 274 11.67 -12.32 16.68
CA HIS A 274 10.66 -13.21 16.12
C HIS A 274 10.28 -12.86 14.67
N ASP A 275 10.79 -11.77 14.07
CA ASP A 275 10.33 -11.24 12.77
C ASP A 275 10.75 -12.06 11.55
N PHE A 276 11.55 -13.11 11.72
CA PHE A 276 12.08 -13.92 10.63
C PHE A 276 11.26 -15.22 10.48
N SER A 277 10.37 -15.26 9.48
CA SER A 277 9.64 -16.46 9.01
C SER A 277 10.45 -17.21 7.95
N ASP A 278 9.85 -18.24 7.30
CA ASP A 278 10.50 -19.19 6.38
C ASP A 278 11.24 -18.58 5.16
N GLU A 279 11.07 -17.28 4.86
CA GLU A 279 11.75 -16.59 3.74
C GLU A 279 12.37 -15.23 4.16
N PRO A 280 13.39 -15.22 5.03
CA PRO A 280 13.95 -14.00 5.61
C PRO A 280 14.58 -13.07 4.55
N GLU A 281 15.14 -13.62 3.47
CA GLU A 281 15.73 -12.84 2.36
C GLU A 281 14.74 -11.85 1.74
N ARG A 282 13.47 -12.25 1.55
CA ARG A 282 12.45 -11.38 0.94
C ARG A 282 12.15 -10.16 1.80
N VAL A 283 12.10 -10.35 3.11
CA VAL A 283 11.82 -9.28 4.07
C VAL A 283 12.96 -8.25 4.09
N TYR A 284 14.21 -8.70 4.08
CA TYR A 284 15.34 -7.77 4.01
C TYR A 284 15.44 -7.07 2.66
N HIS A 285 15.17 -7.79 1.57
CA HIS A 285 15.13 -7.23 0.24
C HIS A 285 14.16 -6.05 0.17
N ALA A 286 12.92 -6.25 0.62
CA ALA A 286 11.91 -5.21 0.61
C ALA A 286 12.26 -4.03 1.53
N LEU A 287 12.83 -4.31 2.70
CA LEU A 287 13.38 -3.26 3.56
C LEU A 287 14.39 -2.40 2.80
N VAL A 288 15.43 -3.01 2.23
CA VAL A 288 16.50 -2.25 1.57
C VAL A 288 15.99 -1.54 0.32
N ALA A 289 15.16 -2.19 -0.49
CA ALA A 289 14.52 -1.57 -1.65
C ALA A 289 13.70 -0.34 -1.25
N GLY A 290 12.91 -0.44 -0.18
CA GLY A 290 12.14 0.69 0.37
C GLY A 290 13.04 1.84 0.81
N LEU A 291 14.11 1.57 1.55
CA LEU A 291 15.05 2.60 2.00
C LEU A 291 15.76 3.31 0.83
N LEU A 292 16.03 2.61 -0.27
CA LEU A 292 16.70 3.16 -1.45
C LEU A 292 15.81 4.08 -2.29
N THR A 293 14.48 4.06 -2.11
CA THR A 293 13.58 4.99 -2.82
C THR A 293 13.89 6.46 -2.51
N TRP A 294 14.48 6.75 -1.35
CA TRP A 294 14.89 8.09 -0.93
C TRP A 294 16.01 8.71 -1.78
N ILE A 295 16.72 7.91 -2.58
CA ILE A 295 17.71 8.40 -3.56
C ILE A 295 17.23 8.30 -5.01
N ALA A 296 15.95 7.98 -5.26
CA ALA A 296 15.40 7.80 -6.61
C ALA A 296 15.48 9.06 -7.51
N ASN A 297 15.59 10.25 -6.89
CA ASN A 297 15.79 11.51 -7.60
C ASN A 297 17.18 11.61 -8.25
N THR A 298 18.20 10.99 -7.65
CA THR A 298 19.60 11.04 -8.12
C THR A 298 20.09 9.74 -8.74
N HIS A 299 19.41 8.62 -8.44
CA HIS A 299 19.73 7.27 -8.92
C HIS A 299 18.46 6.59 -9.45
N GLU A 300 18.58 5.76 -10.48
CA GLU A 300 17.56 4.81 -10.87
C GLU A 300 17.75 3.52 -10.06
N ILE A 301 16.71 3.09 -9.36
CA ILE A 301 16.70 1.86 -8.55
C ILE A 301 15.92 0.81 -9.32
N ARG A 302 16.54 -0.34 -9.60
CA ARG A 302 15.88 -1.49 -10.22
C ARG A 302 15.89 -2.67 -9.27
N SER A 303 14.77 -3.37 -9.16
CA SER A 303 14.67 -4.62 -8.41
C SER A 303 14.08 -5.72 -9.27
N ASN A 304 14.63 -6.93 -9.23
CA ASN A 304 14.29 -7.95 -10.22
C ASN A 304 12.89 -8.53 -10.15
N ARG A 305 12.17 -8.29 -9.07
CA ARG A 305 10.79 -8.78 -8.97
C ARG A 305 9.87 -8.17 -10.04
N GLU A 306 10.29 -7.07 -10.67
CA GLU A 306 9.59 -6.43 -11.79
C GLU A 306 9.88 -7.07 -13.16
N SER A 307 10.88 -7.96 -13.29
CA SER A 307 11.37 -8.43 -14.60
C SER A 307 11.10 -9.91 -14.93
N GLY A 308 10.74 -10.76 -13.96
CA GLY A 308 10.47 -12.19 -14.17
C GLY A 308 11.69 -13.06 -14.54
N TYR A 309 12.89 -12.48 -14.68
CA TYR A 309 14.13 -13.19 -15.02
C TYR A 309 15.15 -13.03 -13.87
N ARG A 310 15.40 -14.11 -13.11
CA ARG A 310 16.37 -14.18 -11.99
C ARG A 310 17.76 -13.60 -12.36
N ARG A 311 18.00 -12.31 -12.06
CA ARG A 311 19.13 -11.52 -12.59
C ARG A 311 19.93 -10.67 -11.57
N TYR A 312 19.65 -10.55 -10.27
CA TYR A 312 20.23 -9.60 -9.26
C TYR A 312 19.13 -9.13 -8.32
N ASP A 313 19.35 -8.95 -7.02
CA ASP A 313 18.25 -8.45 -6.17
C ASP A 313 17.96 -6.95 -6.39
N ILE A 314 18.99 -6.11 -6.30
CA ILE A 314 18.88 -4.66 -6.53
C ILE A 314 20.03 -4.15 -7.39
N MET A 315 19.72 -3.29 -8.36
CA MET A 315 20.70 -2.50 -9.10
C MET A 315 20.45 -1.00 -8.85
N ILE A 316 21.52 -0.28 -8.51
CA ILE A 316 21.50 1.17 -8.30
C ILE A 316 22.32 1.79 -9.42
N ILE A 317 21.64 2.55 -10.29
CA ILE A 317 22.24 3.18 -11.46
C ILE A 317 22.30 4.69 -11.20
N PRO A 318 23.49 5.28 -11.01
CA PRO A 318 23.62 6.72 -10.85
C PRO A 318 23.22 7.42 -12.14
N ARG A 319 22.49 8.54 -12.04
CA ARG A 319 22.14 9.35 -13.20
C ARG A 319 23.36 10.06 -13.82
N SER A 320 24.42 10.26 -13.02
CA SER A 320 25.71 10.75 -13.50
C SER A 320 26.66 9.58 -13.79
N PRO A 321 27.32 9.53 -14.97
CA PRO A 321 28.33 8.50 -15.29
C PRO A 321 29.55 8.49 -14.36
N SER A 322 29.77 9.57 -13.62
CA SER A 322 30.84 9.67 -12.61
C SER A 322 30.45 9.10 -11.25
N GLY A 323 29.17 8.77 -11.05
CA GLY A 323 28.66 8.19 -9.81
C GLY A 323 29.04 6.71 -9.65
N VAL A 324 28.73 6.15 -8.48
CA VAL A 324 28.97 4.74 -8.18
C VAL A 324 27.72 3.93 -8.54
N GLY A 325 27.88 2.96 -9.42
CA GLY A 325 26.86 1.94 -9.70
C GLY A 325 26.98 0.77 -8.75
N TYR A 326 25.85 0.18 -8.36
CA TYR A 326 25.83 -0.99 -7.50
C TYR A 326 25.04 -2.13 -8.11
N VAL A 327 25.54 -3.34 -7.93
CA VAL A 327 24.76 -4.57 -8.01
C VAL A 327 24.77 -5.21 -6.63
N ILE A 328 23.59 -5.43 -6.06
CA ILE A 328 23.41 -5.95 -4.71
C ILE A 328 22.68 -7.28 -4.80
N GLU A 329 23.22 -8.28 -4.11
CA GLU A 329 22.60 -9.58 -3.88
C GLU A 329 22.44 -9.80 -2.37
N PHE A 330 21.25 -10.24 -1.95
CA PHE A 330 20.93 -10.55 -0.57
C PHE A 330 21.08 -12.04 -0.30
N LYS A 331 21.58 -12.35 0.90
CA LYS A 331 21.56 -13.72 1.44
C LYS A 331 21.15 -13.73 2.89
N ALA A 332 20.36 -14.70 3.30
CA ALA A 332 20.11 -14.99 4.70
C ALA A 332 20.81 -16.31 5.04
N VAL A 333 21.57 -16.33 6.13
CA VAL A 333 22.28 -17.53 6.58
C VAL A 333 21.26 -18.58 6.99
N ASP A 334 21.33 -19.73 6.33
CA ASP A 334 20.63 -20.93 6.77
C ASP A 334 21.39 -21.56 7.95
N LYS A 335 20.82 -21.41 9.15
CA LYS A 335 21.40 -21.93 10.38
C LYS A 335 21.27 -23.45 10.51
N GLU A 336 20.34 -24.08 9.77
CA GLU A 336 20.17 -25.53 9.78
C GLU A 336 21.19 -26.23 8.87
N ALA A 337 21.76 -25.50 7.90
CA ALA A 337 22.74 -25.99 6.94
C ALA A 337 24.22 -25.76 7.34
N ASP A 338 24.51 -25.36 8.59
CA ASP A 338 25.85 -24.98 9.07
C ASP A 338 26.55 -23.91 8.19
N GLU A 339 25.77 -23.09 7.47
CA GLU A 339 26.31 -22.05 6.60
C GLU A 339 26.88 -20.88 7.43
N THR A 340 28.04 -20.36 7.04
CA THR A 340 28.63 -19.18 7.67
C THR A 340 28.28 -17.90 6.90
N VAL A 341 28.23 -16.76 7.58
CA VAL A 341 28.06 -15.44 6.95
C VAL A 341 29.13 -15.20 5.87
N GLN A 342 30.34 -15.71 6.09
CA GLN A 342 31.47 -15.61 5.15
C GLN A 342 31.21 -16.40 3.86
N SER A 343 30.77 -17.66 3.97
CA SER A 343 30.52 -18.54 2.83
C SER A 343 29.30 -18.09 2.02
N ALA A 344 28.22 -17.68 2.68
CA ALA A 344 27.02 -17.14 2.04
C ALA A 344 27.36 -15.89 1.21
N GLY A 345 28.16 -14.98 1.76
CA GLY A 345 28.58 -13.75 1.06
C GLY A 345 29.49 -14.03 -0.14
N GLU A 346 30.35 -15.05 -0.08
CA GLU A 346 31.14 -15.45 -1.25
C GLU A 346 30.31 -16.11 -2.34
N ALA A 347 29.31 -16.92 -1.96
CA ALA A 347 28.38 -17.50 -2.91
C ALA A 347 27.57 -16.41 -3.65
N ALA A 348 27.07 -15.41 -2.92
CA ALA A 348 26.37 -14.27 -3.51
C ALA A 348 27.25 -13.45 -4.47
N LEU A 349 28.50 -13.15 -4.09
CA LEU A 349 29.43 -12.45 -5.00
C LEU A 349 29.74 -13.27 -6.26
N ARG A 350 29.95 -14.58 -6.13
CA ARG A 350 30.14 -15.48 -7.28
C ARG A 350 28.93 -15.46 -8.21
N GLN A 351 27.73 -15.50 -7.64
CA GLN A 351 26.47 -15.43 -8.40
C GLN A 351 26.39 -14.14 -9.23
N ILE A 352 26.74 -12.99 -8.66
CA ILE A 352 26.77 -11.71 -9.39
C ILE A 352 27.72 -11.79 -10.60
N GLU A 353 28.92 -12.31 -10.40
CA GLU A 353 29.96 -12.38 -11.44
C GLU A 353 29.64 -13.39 -12.55
N GLU A 354 29.24 -14.61 -12.19
CA GLU A 354 28.93 -15.67 -13.16
C GLU A 354 27.82 -15.25 -14.11
N LYS A 355 26.88 -14.46 -13.60
CA LYS A 355 25.74 -13.97 -14.36
C LYS A 355 25.97 -12.60 -15.00
N LYS A 356 27.11 -11.95 -14.72
CA LYS A 356 27.55 -10.67 -15.31
C LYS A 356 26.52 -9.56 -15.18
N TYR A 357 25.92 -9.43 -14.00
CA TYR A 357 24.86 -8.47 -13.73
C TYR A 357 25.28 -7.01 -13.93
N GLU A 358 26.59 -6.71 -13.85
CA GLU A 358 27.17 -5.40 -14.12
C GLU A 358 27.06 -4.94 -15.58
N THR A 359 26.71 -5.83 -16.52
CA THR A 359 26.72 -5.52 -17.97
C THR A 359 25.87 -4.29 -18.29
N GLU A 360 24.69 -4.13 -17.68
CA GLU A 360 23.82 -2.96 -17.90
C GLU A 360 24.49 -1.65 -17.44
N LEU A 361 25.18 -1.67 -16.29
CA LEU A 361 25.89 -0.49 -15.78
C LEU A 361 27.02 -0.08 -16.72
N ILE A 362 27.73 -1.06 -17.28
CA ILE A 362 28.79 -0.84 -18.26
C ILE A 362 28.22 -0.23 -19.55
N GLU A 363 27.12 -0.77 -20.07
CA GLU A 363 26.44 -0.27 -21.27
C GLU A 363 25.96 1.19 -21.11
N ARG A 364 25.58 1.58 -19.89
CA ARG A 364 25.23 2.96 -19.54
C ARG A 364 26.43 3.87 -19.29
N GLY A 365 27.66 3.38 -19.46
CA GLY A 365 28.89 4.15 -19.32
C GLY A 365 29.32 4.41 -17.88
N ILE A 366 28.78 3.67 -16.91
CA ILE A 366 29.19 3.76 -15.50
C ILE A 366 30.56 3.08 -15.34
N LYS A 367 31.54 3.82 -14.82
CA LYS A 367 32.91 3.32 -14.67
C LYS A 367 33.20 2.72 -13.29
N ASN A 368 32.58 3.27 -12.25
CA ASN A 368 32.78 2.83 -10.88
C ASN A 368 31.62 1.93 -10.49
N ILE A 369 31.82 0.62 -10.54
CA ILE A 369 30.80 -0.39 -10.24
C ILE A 369 31.25 -1.18 -9.02
N LYS A 370 30.36 -1.33 -8.05
CA LYS A 370 30.60 -2.13 -6.85
C LYS A 370 29.60 -3.28 -6.78
N LYS A 371 30.10 -4.49 -6.58
CA LYS A 371 29.29 -5.70 -6.38
C LYS A 371 29.22 -5.97 -4.89
N LEU A 372 28.01 -5.92 -4.32
CA LEU A 372 27.78 -6.09 -2.90
C LEU A 372 26.99 -7.38 -2.63
N ALA A 373 27.53 -8.21 -1.76
CA ALA A 373 26.76 -9.27 -1.12
C ALA A 373 26.38 -8.82 0.28
N VAL A 374 25.08 -8.65 0.52
CA VAL A 374 24.54 -8.25 1.82
C VAL A 374 23.96 -9.48 2.49
N VAL A 375 24.67 -9.96 3.51
CA VAL A 375 24.36 -11.21 4.21
C VAL A 375 23.75 -10.92 5.57
N PHE A 376 22.61 -11.52 5.83
CA PHE A 376 21.86 -11.40 7.07
C PHE A 376 21.94 -12.68 7.90
N SER A 377 22.16 -12.54 9.20
CA SER A 377 22.04 -13.63 10.17
C SER A 377 21.20 -13.15 11.34
N GLY A 378 19.88 -13.27 11.20
CA GLY A 378 18.92 -12.68 12.14
C GLY A 378 19.07 -11.15 12.19
N LYS A 379 19.62 -10.59 13.26
CA LYS A 379 19.80 -9.13 13.33
C LYS A 379 21.18 -8.63 12.90
N ASP A 380 22.10 -9.55 12.65
CA ASP A 380 23.43 -9.21 12.16
C ASP A 380 23.43 -9.07 10.65
N VAL A 381 24.21 -8.10 10.17
CA VAL A 381 24.38 -7.77 8.75
C VAL A 381 25.87 -7.72 8.46
N LEU A 382 26.30 -8.37 7.39
CA LEU A 382 27.63 -8.25 6.82
C LEU A 382 27.50 -7.82 5.36
N VAL A 383 28.31 -6.87 4.91
CA VAL A 383 28.39 -6.49 3.50
C VAL A 383 29.77 -6.85 2.98
N LYS A 384 29.83 -7.82 2.07
CA LYS A 384 31.05 -8.10 1.31
C LYS A 384 31.03 -7.32 0.00
N GLU A 385 32.18 -6.79 -0.37
CA GLU A 385 32.37 -6.00 -1.59
C GLU A 385 33.37 -6.68 -2.51
N ARG A 386 33.12 -6.56 -3.81
CA ARG A 386 34.11 -6.81 -4.86
C ARG A 386 33.99 -5.75 -5.94
N ASN A 387 35.14 -5.30 -6.43
CA ASN A 387 35.24 -4.31 -7.50
C ASN A 387 35.18 -4.97 -8.88
#